data_AF-A0A327NGZ3-F1
#
_entry.id   AF-A0A327NGZ3-F1
#
_cell.length_a   1.000
_cell.length_b   1.000
_cell.length_c   1.000
_cell.angle_alpha   90.00
_cell.angle_beta   90.00
_cell.angle_gamma   90.00
#
_symmetry.space_group_name_H-M   'P 1'
#
loop_
_entity.id
_entity.type
_entity.pdbx_description
1 polymer ?
#
loop_
_entity_poly.entity_id
_entity_poly.type
_entity_poly.pdbx_seq_one_letter_code
_entity_poly.pdbx_strand_id
1 'polypeptide(L)'
;MEDLFSRLDQHWNELGFFGSLRVRELKFDLGQEVLAILSKVDFAEIDHIPKKYVRLLWFIPLFMEWQGQRLPEYAEKSVIHEYTVLQNGISTEIERILGVP
;
A
#
# COMPACT_ATOMS: atom_id res chain seq x y z
N MET A 1 7.48 -3.66 -15.46
CA MET A 1 7.87 -3.57 -14.04
C MET A 1 8.18 -2.15 -13.61
N GLU A 2 9.08 -1.43 -14.28
CA GLU A 2 9.40 -0.04 -13.94
C GLU A 2 8.17 0.90 -13.97
N ASP A 3 7.28 0.72 -14.94
CA ASP A 3 5.99 1.42 -15.01
C ASP A 3 5.09 1.18 -13.78
N LEU A 4 4.98 -0.07 -13.31
CA LEU A 4 4.18 -0.42 -12.13
C LEU A 4 4.72 0.28 -10.87
N PHE A 5 6.04 0.27 -10.68
CA PHE A 5 6.66 0.93 -9.54
C PHE A 5 6.62 2.46 -9.63
N SER A 6 6.68 3.03 -10.85
CA SER A 6 6.48 4.46 -11.04
C SER A 6 5.05 4.87 -10.67
N ARG A 7 4.05 4.08 -11.05
CA ARG A 7 2.66 4.30 -10.65
C ARG A 7 2.46 4.13 -9.15
N LEU A 8 3.06 3.10 -8.55
CA LEU A 8 3.03 2.91 -7.10
C LEU A 8 3.64 4.11 -6.35
N ASP A 9 4.76 4.64 -6.85
CA ASP A 9 5.43 5.82 -6.29
C ASP A 9 4.51 7.05 -6.30
N GLN A 10 3.68 7.22 -7.35
CA GLN A 10 2.71 8.31 -7.42
C GLN A 10 1.67 8.28 -6.28
N HIS A 11 1.37 7.10 -5.70
CA HIS A 11 0.43 7.03 -4.58
C HIS A 11 0.98 7.66 -3.28
N TRP A 12 2.29 7.95 -3.22
CA TRP A 12 2.91 8.69 -2.11
C TRP A 12 2.77 10.21 -2.20
N ASN A 13 2.41 10.73 -3.38
CA ASN A 13 2.12 12.15 -3.58
C ASN A 13 0.79 12.53 -2.91
N GLU A 14 0.56 13.82 -2.72
CA GLU A 14 -0.62 14.36 -2.03
C GLU A 14 -1.96 13.88 -2.62
N LEU A 15 -2.02 13.74 -3.95
CA LEU A 15 -3.21 13.25 -4.67
C LEU A 15 -3.36 11.72 -4.65
N GLY A 16 -2.32 11.01 -4.20
CA GLY A 16 -2.29 9.57 -4.12
C GLY A 16 -3.00 9.00 -2.89
N PHE A 17 -3.09 7.67 -2.81
CA PHE A 17 -3.72 6.98 -1.68
C PHE A 17 -3.00 7.30 -0.36
N PHE A 18 -1.69 7.13 -0.31
CA PHE A 18 -0.92 7.35 0.93
C PHE A 18 -0.84 8.84 1.30
N GLY A 19 -0.80 9.73 0.31
CA GLY A 19 -0.89 11.18 0.55
C GLY A 19 -2.23 11.58 1.16
N SER A 20 -3.34 11.09 0.59
CA SER A 20 -4.69 11.31 1.11
C SER A 20 -4.86 10.73 2.51
N LEU A 21 -4.37 9.51 2.74
CA LEU A 21 -4.45 8.86 4.04
C LEU A 21 -3.72 9.66 5.13
N ARG A 22 -2.56 10.26 4.80
CA ARG A 22 -1.79 11.11 5.72
C ARG A 22 -2.57 12.31 6.22
N VAL A 23 -3.48 12.85 5.39
CA VAL A 23 -4.34 13.99 5.73
C VAL A 23 -5.74 13.57 6.18
N ARG A 24 -5.91 12.30 6.58
CA ARG A 24 -7.18 11.72 7.08
C ARG A 24 -8.28 11.62 6.01
N GLU A 25 -7.90 11.60 4.73
CA GLU A 25 -8.83 11.34 3.62
C GLU A 25 -8.69 9.90 3.13
N LEU A 26 -9.76 9.10 3.29
CA LEU A 26 -9.81 7.73 2.79
C LEU A 26 -10.37 7.71 1.37
N LYS A 27 -9.49 7.52 0.39
CA LYS A 27 -9.85 7.33 -1.01
C LYS A 27 -9.68 5.85 -1.37
N PHE A 28 -10.69 5.05 -1.06
CA PHE A 28 -10.64 3.59 -1.23
C PHE A 28 -10.36 3.16 -2.66
N ASP A 29 -10.88 3.86 -3.66
CA ASP A 29 -10.59 3.57 -5.08
C ASP A 29 -9.08 3.62 -5.37
N LEU A 30 -8.38 4.63 -4.86
CA LEU A 30 -6.92 4.74 -5.00
C LEU A 30 -6.18 3.64 -4.22
N GLY A 31 -6.76 3.19 -3.10
CA GLY A 31 -6.24 2.04 -2.35
C GLY A 31 -6.38 0.73 -3.11
N GLN A 32 -7.52 0.52 -3.77
CA GLN A 32 -7.74 -0.64 -4.65
C GLN A 32 -6.81 -0.60 -5.86
N GLU A 33 -6.50 0.59 -6.39
CA GLU A 33 -5.47 0.75 -7.42
C GLU A 33 -4.08 0.32 -6.94
N VAL A 34 -3.67 0.72 -5.72
CA VAL A 34 -2.42 0.25 -5.11
C VAL A 34 -2.39 -1.28 -5.05
N LEU A 35 -3.46 -1.90 -4.53
CA LEU A 35 -3.57 -3.35 -4.43
C LEU A 35 -3.50 -4.02 -5.81
N ALA A 36 -4.17 -3.46 -6.81
CA ALA A 36 -4.17 -3.96 -8.18
C ALA A 36 -2.81 -3.79 -8.89
N ILE A 37 -2.00 -2.81 -8.48
CA ILE A 37 -0.61 -2.67 -8.95
C ILE A 37 0.25 -3.76 -8.31
N LEU A 38 0.17 -3.92 -6.98
CA LEU A 38 0.97 -4.89 -6.23
C LEU A 38 0.71 -6.33 -6.68
N SER A 39 -0.56 -6.70 -6.94
CA SER A 39 -0.91 -8.05 -7.42
C SER A 39 -0.33 -8.41 -8.80
N LYS A 40 0.09 -7.41 -9.58
CA LYS A 40 0.76 -7.59 -10.89
C LYS A 40 2.28 -7.61 -10.79
N VAL A 41 2.84 -7.31 -9.62
CA VAL A 41 4.29 -7.36 -9.42
C VAL A 41 4.69 -8.82 -9.25
N ASP A 42 5.54 -9.29 -10.16
CA ASP A 42 6.12 -10.62 -10.12
C ASP A 42 7.62 -10.55 -10.38
N PHE A 43 8.41 -11.11 -9.47
CA PHE A 43 9.87 -11.19 -9.55
C PHE A 43 10.36 -12.62 -9.87
N ALA A 44 9.47 -13.55 -10.25
CA ALA A 44 9.82 -14.97 -10.47
C ALA A 44 10.99 -15.19 -11.46
N GLU A 45 11.21 -14.28 -12.41
CA GLU A 45 12.29 -14.36 -13.40
C GLU A 45 13.55 -13.55 -13.03
N ILE A 46 13.61 -12.99 -11.81
CA ILE A 46 14.68 -12.08 -11.41
C ILE A 46 15.34 -12.60 -10.13
N ASP A 47 16.66 -12.83 -10.17
CA ASP A 47 17.41 -13.37 -9.02
C ASP A 47 17.37 -12.45 -7.79
N HIS A 48 17.23 -11.13 -8.00
CA HIS A 48 17.24 -10.12 -6.96
C HIS A 48 16.26 -8.97 -7.22
N ILE A 49 15.56 -8.55 -6.17
CA ILE A 49 14.69 -7.36 -6.21
C ILE A 49 15.58 -6.10 -6.12
N PRO A 50 15.47 -5.16 -7.08
CA PRO A 50 16.18 -3.90 -7.02
C PRO A 50 15.91 -3.14 -5.70
N LYS A 51 16.99 -2.66 -5.05
CA LYS A 51 16.93 -1.92 -3.77
C LYS A 51 15.92 -0.78 -3.76
N LYS A 52 15.75 -0.09 -4.90
CA LYS A 52 14.77 1.00 -5.05
C LYS A 52 13.33 0.55 -4.80
N TYR A 53 12.97 -0.67 -5.22
CA TYR A 53 11.64 -1.24 -5.04
C TYR A 53 11.42 -1.72 -3.63
N VAL A 54 12.41 -2.38 -3.03
CA VAL A 54 12.37 -2.74 -1.61
C VAL A 54 12.13 -1.50 -0.75
N ARG A 55 12.87 -0.41 -1.01
CA ARG A 55 12.71 0.86 -0.30
C ARG A 55 11.31 1.49 -0.47
N LEU A 56 10.64 1.26 -1.59
CA LEU A 56 9.29 1.77 -1.80
C LEU A 56 8.24 0.94 -1.04
N LEU A 57 8.43 -0.38 -1.00
CA LEU A 57 7.44 -1.33 -0.46
C LEU A 57 7.52 -1.47 1.06
N TRP A 58 8.72 -1.58 1.63
CA TRP A 58 8.92 -1.96 3.04
C TRP A 58 8.22 -1.02 4.05
N PHE A 59 8.02 0.25 3.68
CA PHE A 59 7.43 1.24 4.58
C PHE A 59 5.90 1.25 4.54
N ILE A 60 5.27 0.68 3.50
CA ILE A 60 3.82 0.73 3.31
C ILE A 60 3.06 0.07 4.49
N PRO A 61 3.39 -1.16 4.94
CA PRO A 61 2.60 -1.81 6.00
C PRO A 61 2.66 -1.03 7.31
N LEU A 62 3.87 -0.59 7.70
CA LEU A 62 4.09 0.21 8.90
C LEU A 62 3.35 1.56 8.83
N PHE A 63 3.42 2.23 7.69
CA PHE A 63 2.67 3.46 7.48
C PHE A 63 1.17 3.23 7.64
N MET A 64 0.61 2.19 7.01
CA MET A 64 -0.81 1.89 7.12
C MET A 64 -1.21 1.48 8.53
N GLU A 65 -0.37 0.76 9.28
CA GLU A 65 -0.64 0.46 10.67
C GLU A 65 -0.80 1.73 11.51
N TRP A 66 0.14 2.67 11.39
CA TRP A 66 0.08 3.94 12.12
C TRP A 66 -1.14 4.80 11.75
N GLN A 67 -1.52 4.84 10.47
CA GLN A 67 -2.75 5.55 10.08
C GLN A 67 -3.99 4.81 10.60
N GLY A 68 -3.95 3.48 10.60
CA GLY A 68 -5.01 2.60 11.10
C GLY A 68 -5.33 2.84 12.57
N GLN A 69 -4.30 2.99 13.40
CA GLN A 69 -4.44 3.30 14.84
C GLN A 69 -5.16 4.63 15.10
N ARG A 70 -5.13 5.57 14.16
CA ARG A 70 -5.74 6.91 14.28
C ARG A 70 -7.14 6.99 13.69
N LEU A 71 -7.56 6.00 12.88
CA LEU A 71 -8.89 5.97 12.27
C LEU A 71 -10.05 6.09 13.28
N PRO A 72 -10.00 5.44 14.47
CA PRO A 72 -11.08 5.56 15.44
C PRO A 72 -11.35 7.00 15.94
N GLU A 73 -10.41 7.93 15.73
CA GLU A 73 -10.60 9.34 16.07
C GLU A 73 -11.56 10.08 15.11
N TYR A 74 -11.77 9.57 13.89
CA TYR A 74 -12.47 10.34 12.84
C TYR A 74 -13.29 9.51 11.84
N ALA A 75 -13.27 8.17 11.91
CA ALA A 75 -13.96 7.30 10.97
C ALA A 75 -15.00 6.40 11.66
N GLU A 76 -16.04 6.05 10.92
CA GLU A 76 -17.06 5.09 11.38
C GLU A 76 -16.53 3.65 11.38
N LYS A 77 -17.19 2.76 12.14
CA LYS A 77 -16.79 1.34 12.25
C LYS A 77 -16.75 0.61 10.91
N SER A 78 -17.69 0.90 10.01
CA SER A 78 -17.73 0.33 8.65
C SER A 78 -16.48 0.71 7.86
N VAL A 79 -16.12 1.99 7.89
CA VAL A 79 -14.92 2.54 7.25
C VAL A 79 -13.64 1.95 7.83
N ILE A 80 -13.56 1.80 9.15
CA ILE A 80 -12.43 1.13 9.82
C ILE A 80 -12.30 -0.31 9.33
N HIS A 81 -13.42 -1.04 9.21
CA HIS A 81 -13.41 -2.42 8.72
C HIS A 81 -12.92 -2.51 7.28
N GLU A 82 -13.44 -1.68 6.38
CA GLU A 82 -13.00 -1.62 4.98
C GLU A 82 -11.50 -1.28 4.86
N TYR A 83 -11.01 -0.36 5.69
CA TYR A 83 -9.59 -0.06 5.78
C TYR A 83 -8.76 -1.27 6.22
N THR A 84 -9.20 -1.99 7.26
CA THR A 84 -8.50 -3.20 7.73
C THR A 84 -8.43 -4.26 6.64
N VAL A 85 -9.51 -4.47 5.87
CA VAL A 85 -9.52 -5.40 4.74
C VAL A 85 -8.50 -4.98 3.68
N LEU A 86 -8.49 -3.70 3.30
CA LEU A 86 -7.54 -3.16 2.32
C LEU A 86 -6.09 -3.25 2.81
N GLN A 87 -5.83 -2.88 4.07
CA GLN A 87 -4.52 -2.97 4.70
C GLN A 87 -3.97 -4.39 4.65
N ASN A 88 -4.79 -5.37 5.05
CA ASN A 88 -4.39 -6.78 5.02
C ASN A 88 -4.06 -7.24 3.60
N GLY A 89 -4.89 -6.88 2.60
CA GLY A 89 -4.62 -7.21 1.20
C GLY A 89 -3.30 -6.61 0.71
N ILE A 90 -3.03 -5.35 1.03
CA ILE A 90 -1.77 -4.68 0.66
C ILE A 90 -0.57 -5.33 1.36
N SER A 91 -0.67 -5.64 2.66
CA SER A 91 0.38 -6.32 3.41
C SER A 91 0.68 -7.70 2.81
N THR A 92 -0.33 -8.51 2.52
CA THR A 92 -0.15 -9.84 1.91
C THR A 92 0.57 -9.77 0.57
N GLU A 93 0.25 -8.79 -0.29
CA GLU A 93 0.96 -8.64 -1.56
C GLU A 93 2.41 -8.19 -1.36
N ILE A 94 2.68 -7.33 -0.38
CA ILE A 94 4.05 -6.89 -0.07
C ILE A 94 4.87 -8.06 0.49
N GLU A 95 4.31 -8.84 1.39
CA GLU A 95 4.90 -10.08 1.93
C GLU A 95 5.23 -11.06 0.79
N ARG A 96 4.28 -11.29 -0.13
CA ARG A 96 4.49 -12.11 -1.33
C ARG A 96 5.64 -11.59 -2.19
N ILE A 97 5.69 -10.27 -2.43
CA ILE A 97 6.72 -9.64 -3.26
C ILE A 97 8.09 -9.73 -2.61
N LEU A 98 8.19 -9.46 -1.31
CA LEU A 98 9.46 -9.37 -0.59
C LEU A 98 9.95 -10.73 -0.05
N GLY A 99 9.10 -11.75 -0.05
CA GLY A 99 9.43 -13.08 0.46
C GLY A 99 9.57 -13.14 1.98
N VAL A 100 8.86 -12.26 2.70
CA VAL A 100 8.87 -12.18 4.16
C VAL A 100 7.44 -12.23 4.70
N PRO A 101 7.20 -12.83 5.87
CA PRO A 101 5.92 -12.74 6.57
C PRO A 101 5.73 -11.37 7.25
#